data_AF-A0A920E8C5-F1
#
_entry.id   AF-A0A920E8C5-F1
#
_cell.length_a   1.000
_cell.length_b   1.000
_cell.length_c   1.000
_cell.angle_alpha   90.00
_cell.angle_beta   90.00
_cell.angle_gamma   90.00
#
_symmetry.space_group_name_H-M   'P 1'
#
loop_
_entity.id
_entity.type
_entity.pdbx_description
1 polymer ?
#
loop_
_entity_poly.entity_id
_entity_poly.type
_entity_poly.pdbx_seq_one_letter_code
_entity_poly.pdbx_strand_id
1 'polypeptide(L)'
;MKKTGRELHEDLPLGDYPERPSVNKMTSSFYTDTHDICDGQVTILRTKQSGEVWQMRCWISAEKKHFKKSLRTKNLEDAKEKARVQYYSLLGKVDAGMKVFSITAGELVEKYLDYQQSRADGGFISQGRVSTIRTYLKHFLEFVGKGRMMDTINKEKYRDYYLFRRKKHKDVKDVTLLNERATIGNLNRWGLEQGFISQNKLPVWAELRKTNIGSRTAFNKQDYQTLYGFLGRYTKNIVDEKELYRRKIIEILS
;
A
#
# COMPACT_ATOMS: atom_id res chain seq x y z
N MET A 1 48.90 22.61 8.10
CA MET A 1 48.12 21.49 7.52
C MET A 1 48.89 20.20 7.78
N LYS A 2 48.47 19.37 8.75
CA LYS A 2 49.09 18.06 8.99
C LYS A 2 48.44 17.04 8.04
N LYS A 3 49.20 16.50 7.09
CA LYS A 3 48.81 15.33 6.30
C LYS A 3 48.89 14.11 7.22
N THR A 4 47.76 13.54 7.59
CA THR A 4 47.71 12.23 8.26
C THR A 4 48.08 11.17 7.23
N GLY A 5 49.34 10.71 7.26
CA GLY A 5 49.78 9.58 6.46
C GLY A 5 49.02 8.32 6.88
N ARG A 6 48.40 7.62 5.94
CA ARG A 6 47.88 6.28 6.17
C ARG A 6 49.03 5.32 5.92
N GLU A 7 49.32 4.45 6.87
CA GLU A 7 50.26 3.34 6.69
C GLU A 7 49.74 2.44 5.56
N LEU A 8 50.57 2.28 4.53
CA LEU A 8 50.27 1.41 3.40
C LEU A 8 50.72 0.00 3.75
N HIS A 9 50.31 -0.98 2.95
CA HIS A 9 50.64 -2.40 3.17
C HIS A 9 52.16 -2.67 3.24
N GLU A 10 52.95 -1.72 2.75
CA GLU A 10 54.42 -1.73 2.70
C GLU A 10 55.06 -1.42 4.07
N ASP A 11 54.33 -0.81 5.00
CA ASP A 11 54.82 -0.37 6.31
C ASP A 11 54.54 -1.36 7.45
N LEU A 12 53.87 -2.49 7.15
CA LEU A 12 53.39 -3.45 8.15
C LEU A 12 54.19 -4.76 8.13
N PRO A 13 54.44 -5.38 9.30
CA PRO A 13 55.13 -6.67 9.37
C PRO A 13 54.34 -7.78 8.64
N LEU A 14 55.07 -8.73 8.06
CA LEU A 14 54.52 -9.80 7.23
C LEU A 14 53.49 -10.64 8.02
N GLY A 15 52.21 -10.45 7.70
CA GLY A 15 51.08 -11.12 8.36
C GLY A 15 50.03 -10.16 8.93
N ASP A 16 50.37 -8.89 9.10
CA ASP A 16 49.44 -7.84 9.53
C ASP A 16 48.75 -7.17 8.33
N TYR A 17 47.51 -6.76 8.56
CA TYR A 17 46.69 -6.04 7.57
C TYR A 17 46.40 -4.63 8.09
N PRO A 18 46.41 -3.59 7.24
CA PRO A 18 46.04 -2.25 7.66
C PRO A 18 44.61 -2.23 8.17
N GLU A 19 44.33 -1.42 9.19
CA GLU A 19 42.97 -1.24 9.71
C GLU A 19 42.01 -0.92 8.57
N ARG A 20 41.11 -1.86 8.23
CA ARG A 20 40.07 -1.58 7.24
C ARG A 20 39.20 -0.45 7.78
N PRO A 21 39.04 0.67 7.06
CA PRO A 21 38.09 1.68 7.47
C PRO A 21 36.71 1.04 7.53
N SER A 22 36.13 0.97 8.73
CA SER A 22 34.73 0.62 8.92
C SER A 22 33.90 1.48 7.96
N VAL A 23 33.21 0.82 7.04
CA VAL A 23 32.32 1.44 6.05
C VAL A 23 31.17 2.21 6.75
N ASN A 24 31.06 2.10 8.08
CA ASN A 24 30.04 2.71 8.94
C ASN A 24 30.60 3.56 10.10
N LYS A 25 31.82 4.13 10.04
CA LYS A 25 32.23 5.13 11.05
C LYS A 25 31.39 6.41 10.88
N MET A 26 30.28 6.50 11.64
CA MET A 26 29.40 7.66 11.69
C MET A 26 30.13 8.85 12.34
N THR A 27 30.73 9.71 11.52
CA THR A 27 31.27 11.00 11.94
C THR A 27 30.15 12.04 12.05
N SER A 28 29.29 11.93 13.06
CA SER A 28 28.41 13.04 13.42
C SER A 28 28.37 13.25 14.92
N SER A 29 28.55 14.52 15.34
CA SER A 29 28.55 15.03 16.72
C SER A 29 27.27 14.74 17.54
N PHE A 30 26.36 13.91 17.00
CA PHE A 30 25.05 13.56 17.53
C PHE A 30 25.05 12.25 18.33
N TYR A 31 25.99 11.34 18.06
CA TYR A 31 26.10 10.05 18.72
C TYR A 31 27.17 10.11 19.83
N THR A 32 26.82 9.64 21.02
CA THR A 32 27.70 9.66 22.19
C THR A 32 28.48 8.36 22.30
N ASP A 33 27.86 7.24 21.92
CA ASP A 33 28.46 5.91 22.02
C ASP A 33 27.87 4.97 20.97
N THR A 34 28.69 4.08 20.41
CA THR A 34 28.32 3.16 19.32
C THR A 34 29.02 1.81 19.48
N HIS A 35 28.23 0.73 19.48
CA HIS A 35 28.73 -0.64 19.51
C HIS A 35 28.09 -1.47 18.41
N ASP A 36 28.92 -2.12 17.59
CA ASP A 36 28.46 -3.06 16.57
C ASP A 36 28.32 -4.47 17.15
N ILE A 37 27.21 -5.14 16.81
CA ILE A 37 26.91 -6.52 17.19
C ILE A 37 26.46 -7.33 15.95
N CYS A 38 26.47 -8.65 16.04
CA CYS A 38 26.08 -9.57 14.96
C CYS A 38 26.86 -9.27 13.66
N ASP A 39 28.19 -9.30 13.73
CA ASP A 39 29.10 -9.08 12.58
C ASP A 39 28.86 -7.74 11.85
N GLY A 40 28.52 -6.69 12.60
CA GLY A 40 28.30 -5.35 12.06
C GLY A 40 26.92 -5.14 11.42
N GLN A 41 26.00 -6.10 11.55
CA GLN A 41 24.64 -5.97 10.99
C GLN A 41 23.72 -5.10 11.85
N VAL A 42 23.99 -5.01 13.16
CA VAL A 42 23.26 -4.16 14.08
C VAL A 42 24.23 -3.26 14.83
N THR A 43 24.02 -1.96 14.75
CA THR A 43 24.73 -0.96 15.54
C THR A 43 23.82 -0.51 16.68
N ILE A 44 24.26 -0.69 17.91
CA ILE A 44 23.66 -0.10 19.10
C ILE A 44 24.27 1.28 19.28
N LEU A 45 23.43 2.29 19.46
CA LEU A 45 23.85 3.68 19.56
C LEU A 45 23.14 4.42 20.70
N ARG A 46 23.83 5.43 21.23
CA ARG A 46 23.30 6.39 22.20
C ARG A 46 23.36 7.79 21.58
N THR A 47 22.27 8.54 21.70
CA THR A 47 22.19 9.94 21.21
C THR A 47 22.09 10.90 22.38
N LYS A 48 22.60 12.13 22.21
CA LYS A 48 22.51 13.19 23.23
C LYS A 48 21.07 13.46 23.69
N GLN A 49 20.08 13.34 22.80
CA GLN A 49 18.66 13.52 23.11
C GLN A 49 18.00 12.34 23.83
N SER A 50 18.46 11.10 23.63
CA SER A 50 17.89 9.93 24.31
C SER A 50 18.45 9.72 25.73
N GLY A 51 19.29 10.63 26.21
CA GLY A 51 19.88 10.56 27.54
C GLY A 51 20.72 9.30 27.68
N GLU A 52 20.25 8.34 28.49
CA GLU A 52 20.95 7.09 28.82
C GLU A 52 20.40 5.84 28.14
N VAL A 53 19.42 5.99 27.25
CA VAL A 53 18.73 4.84 26.66
C VAL A 53 19.40 4.39 25.38
N TRP A 54 19.77 3.11 25.31
CA TRP A 54 20.29 2.49 24.10
C TRP A 54 19.23 2.34 23.01
N GLN A 55 19.63 2.60 21.77
CA GLN A 55 18.83 2.41 20.57
C GLN A 55 19.54 1.45 19.63
N MET A 56 18.82 0.53 19.00
CA MET A 56 19.36 -0.31 17.93
C MET A 56 19.10 0.33 16.57
N ARG A 57 20.07 0.21 15.67
CA ARG A 57 19.97 0.50 14.25
C ARG A 57 20.40 -0.73 13.47
N CYS A 58 19.50 -1.26 12.64
CA CYS A 58 19.78 -2.40 11.76
C CYS A 58 19.61 -1.94 10.31
N TRP A 59 20.55 -2.29 9.43
CA TRP A 59 20.34 -2.10 7.99
C TRP A 59 19.61 -3.31 7.42
N ILE A 60 18.49 -3.08 6.72
CA ILE A 60 17.73 -4.14 6.07
C ILE A 60 18.00 -4.03 4.57
N SER A 61 18.87 -4.88 4.06
CA SER A 61 19.28 -4.89 2.64
C SER A 61 18.09 -5.06 1.69
N ALA A 62 17.13 -5.90 2.05
CA ALA A 62 15.91 -6.18 1.28
C ALA A 62 15.01 -4.95 1.05
N GLU A 63 15.08 -3.95 1.93
CA GLU A 63 14.25 -2.73 1.86
C GLU A 63 15.07 -1.44 1.72
N LYS A 64 16.41 -1.56 1.69
CA LYS A 64 17.38 -0.45 1.64
C LYS A 64 17.08 0.66 2.66
N LYS A 65 16.62 0.27 3.85
CA LYS A 65 16.20 1.18 4.93
C LYS A 65 16.80 0.74 6.26
N HIS A 66 17.08 1.72 7.13
CA HIS A 66 17.50 1.46 8.50
C HIS A 66 16.31 1.30 9.44
N PHE A 67 16.22 0.15 10.09
CA PHE A 67 15.29 -0.05 11.19
C PHE A 67 15.91 0.56 12.46
N LYS A 68 15.17 1.44 13.14
CA LYS A 68 15.60 2.06 14.39
C LYS A 68 14.58 1.74 15.47
N LYS A 69 15.04 1.28 16.63
CA LYS A 69 14.17 1.00 17.79
C LYS A 69 14.88 1.30 19.09
N SER A 70 14.18 1.91 20.04
CA SER A 70 14.70 2.09 21.40
C SER A 70 14.65 0.76 22.15
N LEU A 71 15.77 0.39 22.79
CA LEU A 71 15.88 -0.81 23.62
C LEU A 71 15.39 -0.57 25.06
N ARG A 72 15.11 0.71 25.41
CA ARG A 72 14.57 1.14 26.71
C ARG A 72 15.41 0.66 27.91
N THR A 73 16.72 0.52 27.73
CA THR A 73 17.64 0.07 28.78
C THR A 73 18.90 0.93 28.78
N LYS A 74 19.48 1.09 29.97
CA LYS A 74 20.72 1.83 30.23
C LYS A 74 21.94 0.91 30.29
N ASN A 75 21.75 -0.32 30.75
CA ASN A 75 22.80 -1.34 30.80
C ASN A 75 23.15 -1.82 29.37
N LEU A 76 24.44 -1.86 29.08
CA LEU A 76 24.99 -2.23 27.77
C LEU A 76 24.84 -3.73 27.47
N GLU A 77 25.03 -4.61 28.46
CA GLU A 77 24.91 -6.07 28.23
C GLU A 77 23.45 -6.46 27.97
N ASP A 78 22.50 -5.97 28.79
CA ASP A 78 21.07 -6.12 28.53
C ASP A 78 20.65 -5.55 27.17
N ALA A 79 21.25 -4.43 26.75
CA ALA A 79 20.99 -3.83 25.45
C ALA A 79 21.46 -4.73 24.30
N LYS A 80 22.65 -5.35 24.42
CA LYS A 80 23.16 -6.33 23.43
C LYS A 80 22.23 -7.53 23.32
N GLU A 81 21.79 -8.10 24.43
CA GLU A 81 20.89 -9.26 24.42
C GLU A 81 19.53 -8.90 23.79
N LYS A 82 18.91 -7.79 24.22
CA LYS A 82 17.65 -7.32 23.63
C LYS A 82 17.79 -7.03 22.13
N ALA A 83 18.89 -6.42 21.72
CA ALA A 83 19.16 -6.13 20.32
C ALA A 83 19.30 -7.41 19.49
N ARG A 84 19.99 -8.45 20.01
CA ARG A 84 20.08 -9.77 19.35
C ARG A 84 18.70 -10.41 19.18
N VAL A 85 17.89 -10.45 20.23
CA VAL A 85 16.52 -11.01 20.15
C VAL A 85 15.66 -10.27 19.12
N GLN A 86 15.70 -8.93 19.13
CA GLN A 86 14.98 -8.13 18.13
C GLN A 86 15.49 -8.38 16.72
N TYR A 87 16.81 -8.48 16.54
CA TYR A 87 17.42 -8.76 15.26
C TYR A 87 17.03 -10.12 14.69
N TYR A 88 17.08 -11.20 15.51
CA TYR A 88 16.62 -12.51 15.06
C TYR A 88 15.14 -12.53 14.69
N SER A 89 14.29 -11.81 15.43
CA SER A 89 12.88 -11.67 15.06
C SER A 89 12.69 -10.94 13.73
N LEU A 90 13.49 -9.90 13.47
CA LEU A 90 13.48 -9.20 12.19
C LEU A 90 13.98 -10.09 11.05
N LEU A 91 15.07 -10.81 11.27
CA LEU A 91 15.63 -11.73 10.29
C LEU A 91 14.62 -12.82 9.91
N GLY A 92 13.95 -13.43 10.90
CA GLY A 92 12.90 -14.41 10.64
C GLY A 92 11.71 -13.83 9.86
N LYS A 93 11.37 -12.55 10.04
CA LYS A 93 10.34 -11.90 9.23
C LYS A 93 10.78 -11.68 7.78
N VAL A 94 12.02 -11.23 7.59
CA VAL A 94 12.60 -11.02 6.25
C VAL A 94 12.72 -12.36 5.51
N ASP A 95 13.15 -13.42 6.20
CA ASP A 95 13.26 -14.77 5.65
C ASP A 95 11.89 -15.34 5.26
N ALA A 96 10.87 -15.10 6.08
CA ALA A 96 9.48 -15.41 5.76
C ALA A 96 8.88 -14.54 4.63
N GLY A 97 9.65 -13.65 4.01
CA GLY A 97 9.20 -12.76 2.93
C GLY A 97 8.30 -11.61 3.39
N MET A 98 8.13 -11.40 4.71
CA MET A 98 7.36 -10.29 5.24
C MET A 98 8.20 -9.01 5.24
N LYS A 99 7.59 -7.90 4.82
CA LYS A 99 8.21 -6.58 4.92
C LYS A 99 8.24 -6.13 6.38
N VAL A 100 9.39 -5.62 6.81
CA VAL A 100 9.63 -5.07 8.15
C VAL A 100 9.01 -3.69 8.29
N PHE A 101 9.02 -2.90 7.21
CA PHE A 101 8.37 -1.59 7.21
C PHE A 101 6.93 -1.71 6.72
N SER A 102 6.00 -1.31 7.56
CA SER A 102 4.58 -1.24 7.21
C SER A 102 4.38 -0.23 6.08
N ILE A 103 3.61 -0.63 5.07
CA ILE A 103 3.17 0.26 3.99
C ILE A 103 1.94 1.05 4.44
N THR A 104 1.78 2.26 3.91
CA THR A 104 0.52 3.01 4.07
C THR A 104 -0.57 2.46 3.16
N ALA A 105 -1.83 2.67 3.53
CA ALA A 105 -2.98 2.28 2.70
C ALA A 105 -2.94 2.97 1.31
N GLY A 106 -2.48 4.24 1.27
CA GLY A 106 -2.30 4.99 0.02
C GLY A 106 -1.27 4.36 -0.91
N GLU A 107 -0.06 4.09 -0.42
CA GLU A 107 1.01 3.46 -1.20
C GLU A 107 0.61 2.05 -1.67
N LEU A 108 -0.10 1.28 -0.82
CA LEU A 108 -0.58 -0.05 -1.21
C LEU A 108 -1.57 0.03 -2.38
N VAL A 109 -2.51 0.98 -2.32
CA VAL A 109 -3.50 1.19 -3.39
C VAL A 109 -2.82 1.64 -4.68
N GLU A 110 -1.86 2.56 -4.61
CA GLU A 110 -1.10 3.03 -5.78
C GLU A 110 -0.38 1.86 -6.46
N LYS A 111 0.39 1.06 -5.71
CA LYS A 111 1.06 -0.12 -6.27
C LYS A 111 0.10 -1.16 -6.85
N TYR A 112 -1.05 -1.36 -6.22
CA TYR A 112 -2.05 -2.29 -6.74
C TYR A 112 -2.70 -1.77 -8.02
N LEU A 113 -2.93 -0.46 -8.15
CA LEU A 113 -3.45 0.12 -9.38
C LEU A 113 -2.45 -0.01 -10.53
N ASP A 114 -1.16 0.18 -10.28
CA ASP A 114 -0.11 -0.04 -11.29
C ASP A 114 -0.07 -1.50 -11.76
N TYR A 115 -0.23 -2.44 -10.82
CA TYR A 115 -0.36 -3.86 -11.13
C TYR A 115 -1.60 -4.15 -11.99
N GLN A 116 -2.77 -3.57 -11.66
CA GLN A 116 -3.98 -3.74 -12.47
C GLN A 116 -3.86 -3.07 -13.84
N GLN A 117 -3.16 -1.92 -13.93
CA GLN A 117 -2.90 -1.26 -15.20
C GLN A 117 -2.05 -2.14 -16.11
N SER A 118 -0.97 -2.72 -15.58
CA SER A 118 -0.13 -3.67 -16.32
C SER A 118 -0.91 -4.87 -16.84
N ARG A 119 -1.91 -5.36 -16.07
CA ARG A 119 -2.82 -6.41 -16.52
C ARG A 119 -3.76 -5.96 -17.63
N ALA A 120 -4.19 -4.70 -17.62
CA ALA A 120 -5.02 -4.15 -18.68
C ALA A 120 -4.22 -3.97 -19.98
N ASP A 121 -2.98 -3.50 -19.86
CA ASP A 121 -2.08 -3.31 -20.99
C ASP A 121 -1.67 -4.67 -21.61
N GLY A 122 -1.53 -5.70 -20.78
CA GLY A 122 -1.36 -7.09 -21.21
C GLY A 122 -2.65 -7.79 -21.70
N GLY A 123 -3.78 -7.10 -21.78
CA GLY A 123 -5.04 -7.64 -22.30
C GLY A 123 -5.81 -8.60 -21.38
N PHE A 124 -5.36 -8.81 -20.14
CA PHE A 124 -6.06 -9.69 -19.17
C PHE A 124 -7.35 -9.07 -18.64
N ILE A 125 -7.44 -7.74 -18.62
CA ILE A 125 -8.64 -6.99 -18.19
C ILE A 125 -8.84 -5.76 -19.08
N SER A 126 -10.04 -5.17 -19.06
CA SER A 126 -10.31 -3.93 -19.78
C SER A 126 -9.90 -2.68 -18.99
N GLN A 127 -9.59 -1.59 -19.70
CA GLN A 127 -9.31 -0.28 -19.08
C GLN A 127 -10.50 0.24 -18.25
N GLY A 128 -11.73 -0.05 -18.68
CA GLY A 128 -12.94 0.26 -17.91
C GLY A 128 -12.99 -0.45 -16.56
N ARG A 129 -12.45 -1.68 -16.48
CA ARG A 129 -12.34 -2.41 -15.21
C ARG A 129 -11.37 -1.73 -14.25
N VAL A 130 -10.21 -1.26 -14.73
CA VAL A 130 -9.24 -0.52 -13.91
C VAL A 130 -9.85 0.77 -13.35
N SER A 131 -10.57 1.52 -14.17
CA SER A 131 -11.30 2.73 -13.72
C SER A 131 -12.32 2.42 -12.61
N THR A 132 -13.03 1.30 -12.73
CA THR A 132 -13.96 0.84 -11.70
C THR A 132 -13.24 0.48 -10.40
N ILE A 133 -12.12 -0.27 -10.49
CA ILE A 133 -11.29 -0.63 -9.33
C ILE A 133 -10.78 0.63 -8.63
N ARG A 134 -10.27 1.61 -9.38
CA ARG A 134 -9.81 2.90 -8.85
C ARG A 134 -10.90 3.60 -8.05
N THR A 135 -12.13 3.62 -8.57
CA THR A 135 -13.28 4.21 -7.88
C THR A 135 -13.59 3.52 -6.56
N TYR A 136 -13.59 2.18 -6.54
CA TYR A 136 -13.83 1.42 -5.31
C TYR A 136 -12.71 1.61 -4.27
N LEU A 137 -11.46 1.64 -4.72
CA LEU A 137 -10.31 1.85 -3.83
C LEU A 137 -10.26 3.28 -3.27
N LYS A 138 -10.81 4.28 -3.98
CA LYS A 138 -11.01 5.62 -3.43
C LYS A 138 -11.92 5.58 -2.19
N HIS A 139 -13.04 4.85 -2.26
CA HIS A 139 -13.94 4.70 -1.09
C HIS A 139 -13.25 3.99 0.08
N PHE A 140 -12.39 3.01 -0.22
CA PHE A 140 -11.56 2.35 0.80
C PHE A 140 -10.58 3.32 1.47
N LEU A 141 -9.89 4.16 0.68
CA LEU A 141 -8.95 5.16 1.21
C LEU A 141 -9.66 6.22 2.08
N GLU A 142 -10.87 6.61 1.71
CA GLU A 142 -11.69 7.52 2.53
C GLU A 142 -12.14 6.87 3.85
N PHE A 143 -12.41 5.57 3.85
CA PHE A 143 -12.81 4.81 5.04
C PHE A 143 -11.67 4.61 6.04
N VAL A 144 -10.48 4.27 5.52
CA VAL A 144 -9.32 3.92 6.34
C VAL A 144 -8.43 5.12 6.67
N GLY A 145 -8.33 6.05 5.72
CA GLY A 145 -7.38 7.16 5.69
C GLY A 145 -6.14 6.83 4.86
N LYS A 146 -5.77 7.70 3.90
CA LYS A 146 -4.64 7.47 2.97
C LYS A 146 -3.30 7.22 3.69
N GLY A 147 -3.01 7.98 4.74
CA GLY A 147 -1.75 7.86 5.49
C GLY A 147 -1.74 6.78 6.58
N ARG A 148 -2.81 6.01 6.73
CA ARG A 148 -2.88 4.99 7.79
C ARG A 148 -2.05 3.77 7.38
N MET A 149 -1.21 3.30 8.32
CA MET A 149 -0.42 2.08 8.12
C MET A 149 -1.33 0.86 8.06
N MET A 150 -1.04 -0.05 7.14
CA MET A 150 -1.88 -1.21 6.89
C MET A 150 -1.95 -2.14 8.12
N ASP A 151 -0.83 -2.27 8.85
CA ASP A 151 -0.73 -3.07 10.07
C ASP A 151 -1.56 -2.50 11.26
N THR A 152 -1.85 -1.20 11.25
CA THR A 152 -2.63 -0.54 12.32
C THR A 152 -4.15 -0.71 12.14
N ILE A 153 -4.59 -1.32 11.04
CA ILE A 153 -6.01 -1.51 10.77
C ILE A 153 -6.46 -2.84 11.35
N ASN A 154 -7.40 -2.80 12.30
CA ASN A 154 -7.98 -4.00 12.87
C ASN A 154 -8.96 -4.64 11.86
N LYS A 155 -8.96 -5.98 11.78
CA LYS A 155 -9.85 -6.78 10.93
C LYS A 155 -11.34 -6.49 11.17
N GLU A 156 -11.71 -6.12 12.40
CA GLU A 156 -13.09 -5.80 12.80
C GLU A 156 -13.58 -4.48 12.21
N LYS A 157 -12.68 -3.52 11.97
CA LYS A 157 -13.04 -2.21 11.41
C LYS A 157 -13.77 -2.38 10.07
N TYR A 158 -13.43 -3.40 9.29
CA TYR A 158 -14.07 -3.68 8.00
C TYR A 158 -15.57 -4.02 8.09
N ARG A 159 -16.08 -4.40 9.26
CA ARG A 159 -17.51 -4.62 9.48
C ARG A 159 -18.32 -3.32 9.31
N ASP A 160 -17.72 -2.19 9.66
CA ASP A 160 -18.36 -0.88 9.59
C ASP A 160 -18.35 -0.27 8.19
N TYR A 161 -17.70 -0.93 7.22
CA TYR A 161 -17.54 -0.40 5.87
C TYR A 161 -18.90 -0.12 5.19
N TYR A 162 -19.87 -1.02 5.33
CA TYR A 162 -21.18 -0.82 4.71
C TYR A 162 -21.97 0.30 5.36
N LEU A 163 -21.87 0.45 6.69
CA LEU A 163 -22.48 1.57 7.41
C LEU A 163 -21.88 2.90 6.95
N PHE A 164 -20.55 2.97 6.80
CA PHE A 164 -19.86 4.12 6.23
C PHE A 164 -20.35 4.45 4.82
N ARG A 165 -20.47 3.45 3.93
CA ARG A 165 -20.93 3.66 2.55
C ARG A 165 -22.36 4.16 2.48
N ARG A 166 -23.28 3.55 3.24
CA ARG A 166 -24.69 3.98 3.30
C ARG A 166 -24.86 5.36 3.94
N LYS A 167 -24.01 5.71 4.91
CA LYS A 167 -23.99 7.06 5.51
C LYS A 167 -23.58 8.12 4.48
N LYS A 168 -22.60 7.82 3.62
CA LYS A 168 -22.13 8.74 2.58
C LYS A 168 -23.09 8.84 1.39
N HIS A 169 -23.65 7.71 0.97
CA HIS A 169 -24.61 7.63 -0.12
C HIS A 169 -25.72 6.65 0.25
N LYS A 170 -26.92 7.18 0.53
CA LYS A 170 -28.05 6.39 1.02
C LYS A 170 -28.57 5.37 -0.01
N ASP A 171 -28.46 5.70 -1.30
CA ASP A 171 -29.01 4.90 -2.41
C ASP A 171 -28.02 3.89 -3.00
N VAL A 172 -26.94 3.56 -2.28
CA VAL A 172 -25.96 2.57 -2.76
C VAL A 172 -26.60 1.19 -2.79
N LYS A 173 -26.61 0.60 -3.98
CA LYS A 173 -27.11 -0.76 -4.20
C LYS A 173 -26.19 -1.80 -3.56
N ASP A 174 -26.80 -2.87 -3.04
CA ASP A 174 -26.07 -3.98 -2.39
C ASP A 174 -25.08 -4.66 -3.35
N VAL A 175 -25.42 -4.77 -4.64
CA VAL A 175 -24.50 -5.29 -5.66
C VAL A 175 -23.21 -4.48 -5.77
N THR A 176 -23.30 -3.16 -5.59
CA THR A 176 -22.12 -2.29 -5.59
C THR A 176 -21.27 -2.53 -4.35
N LEU A 177 -21.90 -2.69 -3.18
CA LEU A 177 -21.19 -3.01 -1.93
C LEU A 177 -20.49 -4.37 -1.99
N LEU A 178 -21.10 -5.37 -2.61
CA LEU A 178 -20.49 -6.69 -2.83
C LEU A 178 -19.28 -6.59 -3.77
N ASN A 179 -19.39 -5.82 -4.84
CA ASN A 179 -18.29 -5.58 -5.77
C ASN A 179 -17.12 -4.81 -5.12
N GLU A 180 -17.44 -3.80 -4.30
CA GLU A 180 -16.46 -3.07 -3.50
C GLU A 180 -15.75 -4.01 -2.51
N ARG A 181 -16.50 -4.82 -1.74
CA ARG A 181 -15.96 -5.84 -0.84
C ARG A 181 -15.01 -6.78 -1.56
N ALA A 182 -15.40 -7.32 -2.71
CA ALA A 182 -14.57 -8.25 -3.48
C ALA A 182 -13.27 -7.58 -3.93
N THR A 183 -13.34 -6.32 -4.36
CA THR A 183 -12.17 -5.55 -4.80
C THR A 183 -11.22 -5.26 -3.65
N ILE A 184 -11.74 -4.84 -2.49
CA ILE A 184 -10.93 -4.61 -1.29
C ILE A 184 -10.33 -5.92 -0.77
N GLY A 185 -11.09 -7.02 -0.83
CA GLY A 185 -10.58 -8.36 -0.49
C GLY A 185 -9.40 -8.77 -1.39
N ASN A 186 -9.51 -8.52 -2.70
CA ASN A 186 -8.44 -8.81 -3.65
C ASN A 186 -7.21 -7.93 -3.43
N LEU A 187 -7.39 -6.64 -3.11
CA LEU A 187 -6.28 -5.76 -2.71
C LEU A 187 -5.53 -6.32 -1.50
N ASN A 188 -6.26 -6.75 -0.46
CA ASN A 188 -5.63 -7.26 0.76
C ASN A 188 -4.95 -8.62 0.54
N ARG A 189 -5.55 -9.49 -0.28
CA ARG A 189 -4.92 -10.77 -0.67
C ARG A 189 -3.64 -10.53 -1.45
N TRP A 190 -3.67 -9.64 -2.44
CA TRP A 190 -2.47 -9.26 -3.19
C TRP A 190 -1.41 -8.63 -2.27
N GLY A 191 -1.82 -7.78 -1.33
CA GLY A 191 -0.92 -7.21 -0.33
C GLY A 191 -0.26 -8.27 0.58
N LEU A 192 -0.96 -9.36 0.89
CA LEU A 192 -0.42 -10.51 1.62
C LEU A 192 0.61 -11.26 0.78
N GLU A 193 0.31 -11.54 -0.49
CA GLU A 193 1.23 -12.22 -1.43
C GLU A 193 2.53 -11.44 -1.64
N GLN A 194 2.47 -10.11 -1.61
CA GLN A 194 3.65 -9.23 -1.71
C GLN A 194 4.37 -9.01 -0.36
N GLY A 195 3.87 -9.60 0.73
CA GLY A 195 4.46 -9.47 2.06
C GLY A 195 4.22 -8.13 2.75
N PHE A 196 3.29 -7.29 2.25
CA PHE A 196 2.95 -6.00 2.84
C PHE A 196 1.95 -6.10 4.00
N ILE A 197 1.15 -7.16 4.03
CA ILE A 197 0.06 -7.36 5.00
C ILE A 197 0.24 -8.71 5.68
N SER A 198 0.09 -8.74 7.00
CA SER A 198 0.05 -9.98 7.77
C SER A 198 -1.31 -10.67 7.65
N GLN A 199 -1.33 -12.01 7.67
CA GLN A 199 -2.57 -12.80 7.54
C GLN A 199 -3.65 -12.44 8.57
N ASN A 200 -3.25 -12.04 9.79
CA ASN A 200 -4.16 -11.64 10.85
C ASN A 200 -4.86 -10.29 10.62
N LYS A 201 -4.47 -9.53 9.59
CA LYS A 201 -5.05 -8.24 9.21
C LYS A 201 -6.02 -8.33 8.04
N LEU A 202 -6.30 -9.53 7.53
CA LEU A 202 -7.25 -9.70 6.45
C LEU A 202 -8.66 -9.24 6.87
N PRO A 203 -9.41 -8.60 5.95
CA PRO A 203 -10.67 -7.96 6.28
C PRO A 203 -11.76 -8.95 6.65
N VAL A 204 -12.46 -8.71 7.76
CA VAL A 204 -13.66 -9.43 8.17
C VAL A 204 -14.87 -8.54 7.92
N TRP A 205 -15.76 -9.00 7.06
CA TRP A 205 -16.92 -8.24 6.61
C TRP A 205 -18.15 -8.55 7.46
N ALA A 206 -19.05 -7.58 7.61
CA ALA A 206 -20.39 -7.83 8.11
C ALA A 206 -21.21 -8.63 7.08
N GLU A 207 -22.31 -9.24 7.52
CA GLU A 207 -23.24 -9.88 6.61
C GLU A 207 -24.08 -8.82 5.88
N LEU A 208 -24.21 -8.99 4.56
CA LEU A 208 -25.19 -8.28 3.76
C LEU A 208 -26.27 -9.28 3.39
N ARG A 209 -27.54 -8.96 3.70
CA ARG A 209 -28.67 -9.73 3.17
C ARG A 209 -28.63 -9.62 1.66
N LYS A 210 -28.79 -10.76 0.97
CA LYS A 210 -28.99 -10.77 -0.48
C LYS A 210 -30.37 -10.21 -0.77
N THR A 211 -30.43 -8.94 -1.14
CA THR A 211 -31.66 -8.34 -1.66
C THR A 211 -31.80 -8.75 -3.13
N ASN A 212 -33.02 -9.09 -3.56
CA ASN A 212 -33.26 -9.42 -4.97
C ASN A 212 -32.72 -8.30 -5.86
N ILE A 213 -31.88 -8.68 -6.82
CA ILE A 213 -31.34 -7.77 -7.81
C ILE A 213 -32.52 -7.28 -8.62
N GLY A 214 -32.97 -6.05 -8.39
CA GLY A 214 -33.98 -5.43 -9.23
C GLY A 214 -33.50 -5.52 -10.68
N SER A 215 -34.17 -6.34 -11.48
CA SER A 215 -33.90 -6.42 -12.91
C SER A 215 -34.30 -5.08 -13.53
N ARG A 216 -33.60 -4.67 -14.58
CA ARG A 216 -34.10 -3.57 -15.40
C ARG A 216 -35.39 -4.06 -16.05
N THR A 217 -36.46 -3.27 -15.92
CA THR A 217 -37.71 -3.55 -16.63
C THR A 217 -37.40 -3.65 -18.12
N ALA A 218 -37.86 -4.72 -18.77
CA ALA A 218 -37.76 -4.81 -20.22
C ALA A 218 -38.65 -3.74 -20.85
N PHE A 219 -38.21 -3.17 -21.96
CA PHE A 219 -39.05 -2.26 -22.73
C PHE A 219 -40.30 -3.00 -23.20
N ASN A 220 -41.47 -2.44 -22.91
CA ASN A 220 -42.72 -2.91 -23.47
C ASN A 220 -42.99 -2.24 -24.83
N LYS A 221 -44.00 -2.71 -25.56
CA LYS A 221 -44.35 -2.17 -26.88
C LYS A 221 -44.77 -0.69 -26.83
N GLN A 222 -45.37 -0.24 -25.73
CA GLN A 222 -45.79 1.16 -25.53
C GLN A 222 -44.57 2.05 -25.25
N ASP A 223 -43.58 1.56 -24.52
CA ASP A 223 -42.31 2.24 -24.30
C ASP A 223 -41.59 2.46 -25.64
N TYR A 224 -41.61 1.45 -26.51
CA TYR A 224 -41.06 1.55 -27.87
C TYR A 224 -41.80 2.61 -28.70
N GLN A 225 -43.14 2.62 -28.68
CA GLN A 225 -43.94 3.64 -29.38
C GLN A 225 -43.65 5.06 -28.86
N THR A 226 -43.43 5.20 -27.55
CA THR A 226 -43.09 6.48 -26.92
C THR A 226 -41.70 6.95 -27.34
N LEU A 227 -40.72 6.04 -27.34
CA LEU A 227 -39.36 6.28 -27.84
C LEU A 227 -39.37 6.72 -29.31
N TYR A 228 -40.07 5.98 -30.16
CA TYR A 228 -40.18 6.29 -31.59
C TYR A 228 -40.86 7.65 -31.83
N GLY A 229 -41.97 7.94 -31.13
CA GLY A 229 -42.64 9.24 -31.21
C GLY A 229 -41.82 10.39 -30.62
N PHE A 230 -40.85 10.12 -29.75
CA PHE A 230 -39.87 11.09 -29.29
C PHE A 230 -38.77 11.31 -30.32
N LEU A 231 -38.25 10.24 -30.96
CA LEU A 231 -37.21 10.33 -32.00
C LEU A 231 -37.65 11.21 -33.18
N GLY A 232 -38.90 11.06 -33.66
CA GLY A 232 -39.43 11.93 -34.72
C GLY A 232 -39.63 13.40 -34.30
N ARG A 233 -39.76 13.69 -32.99
CA ARG A 233 -39.76 15.06 -32.45
C ARG A 233 -38.35 15.58 -32.19
N TYR A 234 -37.41 14.69 -31.90
CA TYR A 234 -36.01 14.98 -31.58
C TYR A 234 -35.23 15.53 -32.78
N THR A 235 -35.68 15.22 -34.00
CA THR A 235 -35.17 15.76 -35.27
C THR A 235 -35.91 17.01 -35.75
N LYS A 236 -37.01 17.41 -35.09
CA LYS A 236 -37.82 18.56 -35.49
C LYS A 236 -37.20 19.86 -34.97
N ASN A 237 -37.19 20.91 -35.81
CA ASN A 237 -36.67 22.26 -35.52
C ASN A 237 -35.14 22.39 -35.40
N ILE A 238 -34.36 21.51 -36.04
CA ILE A 238 -32.91 21.67 -36.11
C ILE A 238 -32.53 22.38 -37.40
N VAL A 239 -31.86 23.52 -37.24
CA VAL A 239 -31.37 24.36 -38.33
C VAL A 239 -29.99 23.91 -38.84
N ASP A 240 -29.17 23.32 -37.97
CA ASP A 240 -27.83 22.82 -38.33
C ASP A 240 -27.90 21.47 -39.06
N GLU A 241 -27.47 21.45 -40.33
CA GLU A 241 -27.52 20.29 -41.21
C GLU A 241 -26.68 19.11 -40.70
N LYS A 242 -25.51 19.39 -40.09
CA LYS A 242 -24.60 18.35 -39.59
C LYS A 242 -25.18 17.63 -38.37
N GLU A 243 -25.85 18.39 -37.49
CA GLU A 243 -26.55 17.84 -36.34
C GLU A 243 -27.82 17.08 -36.75
N LEU A 244 -28.57 17.60 -37.73
CA LEU A 244 -29.73 16.91 -38.29
C LEU A 244 -29.34 15.55 -38.90
N TYR A 245 -28.24 15.50 -39.66
CA TYR A 245 -27.72 14.26 -40.24
C TYR A 245 -27.37 13.21 -39.17
N ARG A 246 -26.63 13.61 -38.12
CA ARG A 246 -26.26 12.70 -37.02
C ARG A 246 -27.48 12.13 -36.29
N ARG A 247 -28.54 12.92 -36.09
CA ARG A 247 -29.76 12.46 -35.41
C ARG A 247 -30.65 11.60 -36.29
N LYS A 248 -30.71 11.86 -37.60
CA LYS A 248 -31.41 10.99 -38.56
C LYS A 248 -30.79 9.59 -38.65
N ILE A 249 -29.47 9.47 -38.52
CA ILE A 249 -28.81 8.16 -38.46
C ILE A 249 -29.31 7.35 -37.25
N ILE A 250 -29.51 8.00 -36.11
CA ILE A 250 -30.01 7.34 -34.89
C ILE A 250 -31.47 6.88 -35.09
N GLU A 251 -32.28 7.67 -35.80
CA GLU A 251 -33.68 7.33 -36.13
C GLU A 251 -33.80 6.15 -37.11
N ILE A 252 -32.89 6.02 -38.09
CA ILE A 252 -32.93 4.96 -39.12
C ILE A 252 -32.40 3.61 -38.58
N LEU A 253 -31.54 3.62 -37.56
CA LEU A 253 -30.89 2.42 -37.01
C LEU A 253 -31.65 1.77 -35.83
N SER A 254 -32.76 2.37 -35.37
CA SER A 254 -33.57 1.97 -34.20
C SER A 254 -34.94 1.41 -34.58
#